data_AF-A0A1M3LAU7-F1
#
_entry.id   AF-A0A1M3LAU7-F1
#
_cell.length_a   1.000
_cell.length_b   1.000
_cell.length_c   1.000
_cell.angle_alpha   90.00
_cell.angle_beta   90.00
_cell.angle_gamma   90.00
#
_symmetry.space_group_name_H-M   'P 1'
#
loop_
_entity.id
_entity.type
_entity.pdbx_description
1 polymer ?
#
loop_
_entity_poly.entity_id
_entity_poly.type
_entity_poly.pdbx_seq_one_letter_code
_entity_poly.pdbx_strand_id
1 'polypeptide(L)' 'MFDQLVWEPGSRGFRGIDLPGQWGIRGYGHYEEEYRRTAAGWRISFMRLSRLRIEPLVGPGHDIPAYDLVGLMPDWLD' A
#
# COMPACT_ATOMS: atom_id res chain seq x y z
N MET A 1 -2.65 10.94 -0.71
CA MET A 1 -1.98 9.84 -1.43
C MET A 1 -2.95 8.68 -1.57
N PHE A 2 -2.77 7.79 -2.55
CA PHE A 2 -3.47 6.52 -2.58
C PHE A 2 -2.47 5.37 -2.72
N ASP A 3 -2.84 4.23 -2.15
CA ASP A 3 -2.10 2.96 -2.22
C ASP A 3 -3.02 1.87 -2.74
N GLN A 4 -2.42 0.84 -3.31
CA GLN A 4 -3.12 -0.36 -3.77
C GLN A 4 -2.50 -1.58 -3.08
N LEU A 5 -3.37 -2.46 -2.60
CA LEU A 5 -3.01 -3.78 -2.14
C LEU A 5 -3.79 -4.78 -2.98
N VAL A 6 -3.06 -5.65 -3.68
CA VAL A 6 -3.63 -6.65 -4.59
C VAL A 6 -3.34 -8.05 -4.09
N TRP A 7 -4.20 -8.99 -4.46
CA TRP A 7 -4.09 -10.42 -4.15
C TRP A 7 -4.80 -11.24 -5.22
N GLU A 8 -4.59 -12.55 -5.18
CA GLU A 8 -5.25 -13.48 -6.10
C GLU A 8 -6.78 -13.40 -5.95
N PRO A 9 -7.55 -13.30 -7.05
CA PRO A 9 -9.00 -13.22 -6.97
C PRO A 9 -9.62 -14.33 -6.12
N GLY A 10 -10.47 -13.97 -5.17
CA GLY A 10 -11.14 -14.93 -4.27
C GLY A 10 -10.25 -15.51 -3.16
N SER A 11 -8.96 -15.18 -3.07
CA SER A 11 -8.08 -15.68 -2.00
C SER A 11 -8.30 -14.98 -0.65
N ARG A 12 -8.94 -13.80 -0.66
CA ARG A 12 -9.13 -12.95 0.52
C ARG A 12 -10.31 -11.99 0.35
N GLY A 13 -11.17 -11.92 1.36
CA GLY A 13 -12.17 -10.86 1.54
C GLY A 13 -11.62 -9.62 2.25
N PHE A 14 -12.30 -8.50 2.08
CA PHE A 14 -11.97 -7.26 2.79
C PHE A 14 -12.88 -7.05 4.00
N ARG A 15 -12.28 -6.91 5.19
CA ARG A 15 -13.00 -6.76 6.47
C ARG A 15 -14.03 -7.87 6.75
N GLY A 16 -13.73 -9.10 6.32
CA GLY A 16 -14.63 -10.25 6.49
C GLY A 16 -15.81 -10.28 5.53
N ILE A 17 -15.82 -9.40 4.52
CA ILE A 17 -16.80 -9.40 3.44
C ILE A 17 -16.11 -9.92 2.18
N ASP A 18 -16.64 -11.01 1.64
CA ASP A 18 -16.23 -11.55 0.34
C ASP A 18 -17.07 -10.91 -0.76
N LEU A 19 -16.42 -10.14 -1.62
CA LEU A 19 -17.04 -9.56 -2.81
C LEU A 19 -16.66 -10.40 -4.03
N PRO A 20 -17.63 -10.94 -4.80
CA PRO A 20 -17.34 -11.71 -6.00
C PRO A 20 -16.47 -10.92 -6.98
N GLY A 21 -15.39 -11.55 -7.44
CA GLY A 21 -14.43 -10.93 -8.35
C GLY A 21 -13.54 -9.87 -7.70
N GLN A 22 -13.47 -9.80 -6.37
CA GLN A 22 -12.50 -8.96 -5.68
C GLN A 22 -11.09 -9.53 -5.79
N TRP A 23 -10.15 -8.66 -6.12
CA TRP A 23 -8.72 -8.96 -6.25
C TRP A 23 -7.83 -7.93 -5.54
N GLY A 24 -8.43 -6.99 -4.81
CA GLY A 24 -7.64 -6.00 -4.07
C GLY A 24 -8.47 -4.93 -3.37
N ILE A 25 -7.75 -3.94 -2.85
CA ILE A 25 -8.29 -2.67 -2.38
C ILE A 25 -7.45 -1.49 -2.87
N ARG A 26 -8.11 -0.36 -3.03
CA ARG A 26 -7.48 0.96 -3.16
C ARG A 26 -7.80 1.78 -1.93
N GLY A 27 -6.77 2.27 -1.28
CA GLY A 27 -6.89 3.09 -0.08
C GLY A 27 -6.53 4.55 -0.36
N TYR A 28 -7.22 5.46 0.31
CA TYR A 28 -6.97 6.90 0.25
C TYR A 28 -6.68 7.41 1.65
N GLY A 29 -5.70 8.30 1.77
CA GLY A 29 -5.33 8.83 3.08
C GLY A 29 -4.32 9.96 3.05
N HIS A 30 -4.10 10.49 4.25
CA HIS A 30 -3.03 11.41 4.58
C HIS A 30 -2.00 10.70 5.44
N TYR A 31 -0.74 10.80 5.04
CA TYR A 31 0.38 10.40 5.88
C TYR A 31 0.75 11.58 6.77
N GLU A 32 0.99 11.27 8.03
CA GLU A 32 1.61 12.17 9.00
C GLU A 32 2.93 11.51 9.40
N GLU A 33 4.02 12.23 9.19
CA GLU A 33 5.37 11.70 9.36
C GLU A 33 6.21 12.69 10.17
N GLU A 34 7.04 12.15 11.06
CA GLU A 34 8.11 12.90 11.68
C GLU A 34 9.45 12.33 11.23
N TYR A 35 10.39 13.23 11.02
CA TYR A 35 11.74 12.90 10.60
C TYR A 35 12.74 13.34 11.65
N ARG A 36 13.71 12.47 11.95
CA ARG A 36 14.84 12.80 12.83
C ARG A 36 16.13 12.72 12.04
N ARG A 37 16.94 13.78 12.14
CA ARG A 37 18.29 13.77 11.58
C ARG A 37 19.22 13.00 12.51
N THR A 38 19.92 12.03 11.95
CA THR A 38 20.96 11.22 12.61
C THR A 38 22.32 11.48 11.95
N ALA A 39 23.40 10.92 12.50
CA ALA A 39 24.72 10.99 11.86
C ALA A 39 24.75 10.30 10.48
N ALA A 40 23.92 9.26 10.28
CA ALA A 40 23.79 8.54 9.02
C ALA A 40 22.80 9.20 8.03
N GLY A 41 22.09 10.26 8.44
CA GLY A 41 21.12 10.96 7.59
C GLY A 41 19.73 11.09 8.23
N TRP A 42 18.76 11.51 7.41
CA TRP A 42 17.37 11.62 7.83
C TRP A 42 16.74 10.23 7.93
N ARG A 43 16.06 9.96 9.04
CA ARG A 43 15.27 8.74 9.24
C ARG A 43 13.84 9.12 9.62
N ILE A 44 12.88 8.28 9.26
CA ILE A 44 11.50 8.40 9.73
C ILE A 44 11.47 8.00 11.21
N SER A 45 11.08 8.92 12.10
CA SER A 45 10.94 8.66 13.53
C SER A 45 9.51 8.37 13.97
N PHE A 46 8.53 8.74 13.14
CA PHE A 46 7.11 8.44 13.33
C PHE A 46 6.40 8.42 11.98
N MET A 47 5.43 7.53 11.82
CA MET A 47 4.54 7.49 10.66
C MET A 47 3.14 7.04 11.09
N ARG A 48 2.12 7.77 10.64
CA ARG A 48 0.71 7.43 10.80
C ARG A 48 -0.03 7.66 9.49
N LEU A 49 -0.88 6.71 9.12
CA LEU A 49 -1.78 6.83 7.98
C LEU A 49 -3.23 7.03 8.45
N SER A 50 -3.76 8.23 8.22
CA SER A 50 -5.18 8.55 8.44
C SER A 50 -5.97 8.20 7.17
N ARG A 51 -6.79 7.15 7.24
CA ARG A 51 -7.58 6.62 6.10
C ARG A 51 -8.84 7.46 5.89
N LEU A 52 -9.02 7.98 4.69
CA LEU A 52 -10.23 8.71 4.26
C LEU A 52 -11.26 7.77 3.64
N ARG A 53 -10.80 6.81 2.83
CA ARG A 53 -11.65 5.89 2.08
C ARG A 53 -10.87 4.62 1.74
N ILE A 54 -11.57 3.49 1.71
CA ILE A 54 -11.04 2.24 1.18
C ILE A 54 -12.09 1.67 0.25
N GLU A 55 -11.70 1.36 -0.98
CA GLU A 55 -12.55 0.81 -2.02
C GLU A 55 -12.08 -0.60 -2.40
N PRO A 56 -12.98 -1.57 -2.56
CA PRO A 56 -12.63 -2.86 -3.14
C PRO A 56 -12.34 -2.70 -4.63
N LEU A 57 -11.32 -3.40 -5.11
CA LEU A 57 -11.04 -3.57 -6.53
C LEU A 57 -11.75 -4.84 -7.00
N VAL A 58 -12.73 -4.68 -7.89
CA VAL A 58 -13.60 -5.75 -8.41
C VAL A 58 -13.65 -5.69 -9.94
N GLY A 59 -13.97 -6.82 -10.57
CA GLY A 59 -14.05 -6.94 -12.03
C GLY A 59 -12.81 -7.61 -12.64
N PRO A 60 -12.63 -7.57 -13.97
CA PRO A 60 -11.43 -8.13 -14.59
C PRO A 60 -10.22 -7.39 -14.00
N GLY A 61 -9.35 -8.14 -13.33
CA GLY A 61 -8.09 -7.60 -12.79
C GLY A 61 -7.39 -6.80 -13.87
N HIS A 62 -6.96 -5.59 -13.55
CA HIS A 62 -6.12 -4.86 -14.49
C HIS A 62 -4.73 -5.48 -14.42
N ASP A 63 -4.19 -5.94 -15.54
CA ASP A 63 -2.77 -6.30 -15.62
C ASP A 63 -1.98 -5.10 -15.11
N ILE A 64 -1.35 -5.23 -13.94
CA ILE A 64 -0.40 -4.24 -13.47
C ILE A 64 0.76 -4.36 -14.47
N PRO A 65 1.07 -3.31 -15.26
CA PRO A 65 2.25 -3.35 -16.10
C PRO A 65 3.43 -3.74 -15.21
N ALA A 66 4.26 -4.67 -15.67
CA ALA A 66 5.53 -4.94 -15.02
C ALA A 66 6.38 -3.67 -15.13
N TYR A 67 6.15 -2.73 -14.23
CA TYR A 67 7.01 -1.58 -14.06
C TYR A 67 8.34 -2.14 -13.58
N ASP A 68 9.44 -1.66 -14.16
CA ASP A 68 10.79 -1.87 -13.65
C ASP A 68 10.93 -1.04 -12.36
N LEU A 69 10.15 -1.41 -11.35
CA LEU A 69 10.25 -0.86 -10.01
C LEU A 69 11.58 -1.35 -9.50
N VAL A 70 12.50 -0.41 -9.25
CA VAL A 70 13.72 -0.68 -8.49
C VAL A 70 13.30 -1.49 -7.27
N GLY A 71 13.72 -2.76 -7.24
CA GLY A 71 13.36 -3.68 -6.16
C GLY A 71 13.69 -3.03 -4.82
N LEU A 72 12.91 -3.34 -3.79
CA LEU A 72 13.18 -2.90 -2.41
C LEU A 72 14.65 -3.13 -2.09
N MET A 73 15.48 -2.09 -2.17
CA MET A 73 16.87 -2.13 -1.72
C MET A 73 16.77 -2.00 -0.19
N PRO A 74 16.98 -3.05 0.61
CA PRO A 74 16.72 -3.00 2.05
C PRO A 74 17.79 -2.22 2.82
N ASP A 75 18.85 -1.78 2.14
CA ASP A 75 20.00 -1.07 2.67
C ASP A 75 19.69 0.36 3.14
N TRP A 76 18.48 0.90 2.88
CA TRP A 76 18.06 2.17 3.46
C TRP A 76 17.68 2.07 4.96
N LEU A 77 17.63 0.88 5.54
CA LEU A 77 17.37 0.69 6.98
C LEU A 77 18.65 0.65 7.83
N ASP A 78 19.82 0.49 7.22
CA ASP A 78 21.13 0.50 7.88
C ASP A 78 21.70 1.92 7.99
#